data_AF-A0A424RLL0-F1
#
_entry.id   AF-A0A424RLL0-F1
#
_cell.length_a   1.000
_cell.length_b   1.000
_cell.length_c   1.000
_cell.angle_alpha   90.00
_cell.angle_beta   90.00
_cell.angle_gamma   90.00
#
_symmetry.space_group_name_H-M   'P 1'
#
loop_
_entity.id
_entity.type
_entity.pdbx_description
1 polymer ?
#
loop_
_entity_poly.entity_id
_entity_poly.type
_entity_poly.pdbx_seq_one_letter_code
_entity_poly.pdbx_strand_id
1 'polypeptide(L)' 'MGKVTGFKEFDRVSVPYRPENLRLGDYKEIYTPPEEEHLKTQGARCMNCGVPFC' A
#
# COMPACT_ATOMS: atom_id res chain seq x y z
N MET A 1 -4.60 -12.87 -8.84
CA MET A 1 -3.64 -13.11 -7.74
C MET A 1 -2.28 -12.54 -8.14
N GLY A 2 -1.54 -12.01 -7.17
CA GLY A 2 -0.25 -11.36 -7.38
C GLY A 2 0.81 -12.26 -7.98
N LYS A 3 1.96 -11.66 -8.30
CA LYS A 3 3.15 -12.41 -8.74
C LYS A 3 3.58 -13.33 -7.59
N VAL A 4 3.79 -14.62 -7.86
CA VAL A 4 4.18 -15.61 -6.82
C VAL A 4 5.47 -15.23 -6.08
N THR A 5 6.33 -14.43 -6.69
CA THR A 5 7.56 -13.90 -6.08
C THR A 5 7.45 -12.43 -5.67
N GLY A 6 6.28 -11.81 -5.83
CA GLY A 6 6.08 -10.37 -5.64
C GLY A 6 6.42 -9.86 -4.24
N PHE A 7 6.24 -10.68 -3.19
CA PHE A 7 6.67 -10.31 -1.84
C PHE A 7 8.18 -10.10 -1.70
N LYS A 8 8.98 -10.85 -2.48
CA LYS A 8 10.45 -10.77 -2.45
C LYS A 8 11.01 -9.69 -3.38
N GLU A 9 10.27 -9.35 -4.42
CA GLU A 9 10.72 -8.43 -5.46
C GLU A 9 10.31 -6.98 -5.21
N PHE A 10 9.16 -6.77 -4.57
CA PHE A 10 8.68 -5.44 -4.23
C PHE A 10 8.90 -5.21 -2.74
N ASP A 11 9.30 -4.00 -2.36
CA ASP A 11 9.34 -3.55 -0.98
C ASP A 11 7.98 -3.02 -0.54
N ARG A 12 7.73 -3.06 0.79
CA ARG A 12 6.44 -2.63 1.33
C ARG A 12 6.48 -1.13 1.34
N VAL A 13 5.55 -0.51 0.62
CA VAL A 13 5.44 0.93 0.55
C VAL A 13 4.03 1.30 0.96
N SER A 14 3.89 2.17 1.96
CA SER A 14 2.60 2.75 2.33
C SER A 14 2.25 3.89 1.40
N VAL A 15 0.95 4.14 1.25
CA VAL A 15 0.48 5.38 0.62
C VAL A 15 1.05 6.57 1.42
N PRO A 16 1.58 7.61 0.77
CA PRO A 16 2.11 8.77 1.48
C PRO A 16 1.03 9.47 2.32
N TYR A 17 1.47 10.13 3.39
CA TYR A 17 0.60 11.05 4.11
C TYR A 17 0.52 12.41 3.41
N ARG A 18 -0.60 13.10 3.62
CA ARG A 18 -0.71 14.53 3.33
C ARG A 18 0.36 15.29 4.13
N PRO A 19 0.92 16.37 3.54
CA PRO A 19 1.84 17.26 4.23
C PRO A 19 1.32 17.69 5.60
N GLU A 20 2.20 17.68 6.60
CA GLU A 20 1.86 17.96 7.99
C GLU A 20 1.19 19.32 8.20
N ASN A 21 1.70 20.36 7.54
CA ASN A 21 1.13 21.70 7.57
C ASN A 21 -0.34 21.77 7.09
N LEU A 22 -0.76 20.89 6.18
CA LEU A 22 -2.13 20.84 5.68
C LEU A 22 -3.09 20.11 6.63
N ARG A 23 -2.60 19.13 7.39
CA ARG A 23 -3.41 18.29 8.29
C ARG A 23 -3.47 18.77 9.74
N LEU A 24 -2.72 19.82 10.10
CA LEU A 24 -2.81 20.45 11.42
C LEU A 24 -4.10 21.27 11.61
N GLY A 25 -4.73 21.73 10.52
CA GLY A 25 -5.90 22.60 10.55
C GLY A 25 -7.23 21.91 10.25
N ASP A 26 -7.24 20.60 10.05
CA ASP A 26 -8.44 19.84 9.71
C ASP A 26 -8.46 18.44 10.33
N TYR A 27 -9.62 17.77 10.26
CA TYR A 27 -9.82 16.39 10.69
C TYR A 27 -10.10 15.45 9.51
N LYS A 28 -9.58 15.78 8.32
CA LYS A 28 -9.77 14.97 7.11
C LYS A 28 -8.79 13.79 7.09
N GLU A 29 -9.04 12.83 6.20
CA GLU A 29 -8.17 11.67 5.95
C GLU A 29 -6.69 12.07 5.86
N ILE A 30 -5.78 11.31 6.47
CA ILE A 30 -4.36 11.64 6.55
C ILE A 30 -3.58 11.15 5.33
N TYR A 31 -4.04 10.11 4.65
CA TYR A 31 -3.39 9.58 3.46
C TYR A 31 -3.65 10.47 2.22
N THR A 32 -2.69 10.50 1.31
CA THR A 32 -2.92 11.02 -0.04
C THR A 32 -3.81 10.04 -0.82
N PRO A 33 -4.53 10.50 -1.85
CA PRO A 33 -5.16 9.59 -2.81
C PRO A 33 -4.13 8.61 -3.37
N PRO A 34 -4.36 7.29 -3.29
CA PRO A 34 -3.41 6.32 -3.80
C PRO A 34 -3.44 6.26 -5.33
N GLU A 35 -2.28 6.09 -5.94
CA GLU A 35 -2.19 5.78 -7.36
C GLU A 35 -2.55 4.30 -7.61
N GLU A 36 -3.28 4.03 -8.68
CA GLU A 36 -3.73 2.67 -9.00
C GLU A 36 -2.56 1.71 -9.26
N GLU A 37 -1.48 2.19 -9.88
CA GLU A 37 -0.27 1.40 -10.14
C GLU A 37 0.44 0.98 -8.85
N HIS A 38 0.51 1.90 -7.87
CA HIS A 38 1.01 1.60 -6.54
C HIS A 38 0.19 0.49 -5.88
N LEU A 39 -1.14 0.59 -5.92
CA LEU A 39 -2.04 -0.42 -5.34
C LEU A 39 -1.89 -1.79 -6.03
N LYS A 40 -1.77 -1.82 -7.36
CA LYS A 40 -1.51 -3.05 -8.11
C LYS A 40 -0.19 -3.70 -7.70
N THR A 41 0.86 -2.90 -7.54
CA THR A 41 2.19 -3.36 -7.13
C THR A 41 2.20 -3.90 -5.71
N GLN A 42 1.59 -3.19 -4.76
CA GLN A 42 1.50 -3.66 -3.37
C GLN A 42 0.58 -4.87 -3.24
N GLY A 43 -0.52 -4.94 -4.00
CA GLY A 43 -1.39 -6.11 -4.07
C GLY A 43 -0.71 -7.33 -4.69
N ALA A 44 0.25 -7.12 -5.60
CA ALA A 44 1.04 -8.19 -6.21
C ALA A 44 1.96 -8.92 -5.22
N ARG A 45 2.15 -8.39 -4.00
CA ARG A 45 2.91 -9.03 -2.93
C ARG A 45 2.20 -10.21 -2.27
N CYS A 46 0.88 -10.38 -2.48
CA CYS A 46 0.16 -11.51 -1.92
C CYS A 46 0.66 -12.82 -2.54
N MET A 47 1.14 -13.73 -1.69
CA MET A 47 1.77 -14.99 -2.09
C MET A 47 0.78 -16.13 -2.34
N ASN A 48 -0.53 -15.89 -2.14
CA ASN A 48 -1.57 -16.90 -2.23
C ASN A 48 -1.26 -18.15 -1.37
N CYS A 49 -0.95 -17.93 -0.09
CA CYS A 49 -0.60 -18.98 0.86
C CYS A 49 -1.72 -20.04 0.98
N GLY A 50 -1.36 -21.32 1.04
CA GLY A 50 -2.34 -22.40 1.17
C GLY A 50 -3.13 -22.36 2.48
N VAL A 51 -2.47 -22.01 3.59
CA VAL A 51 -3.12 -21.64 4.85
C VAL A 51 -2.71 -20.21 5.18
N PRO A 52 -3.60 -19.21 4.98
CA PRO A 52 -3.25 -17.81 5.19
C PRO A 52 -3.21 -17.45 6.68
N PHE A 53 -2.09 -16.85 7.11
CA PHE A 53 -1.88 -16.27 8.46
C PHE A 53 -1.68 -14.75 8.42
N CYS A 54 -1.81 -14.17 7.22
CA CYS A 54 -1.69 -12.73 6.97
C CYS A 54 -2.78 -11.92 7.67
#